data_AF-A0AAN7S7L7-F1
#
_entry.id   AF-A0AAN7S7L7-F1
#
_cell.length_a   1.000
_cell.length_b   1.000
_cell.length_c   1.000
_cell.angle_alpha   90.00
_cell.angle_beta   90.00
_cell.angle_gamma   90.00
#
_symmetry.space_group_name_H-M   'P 1'
#
loop_
_entity.id
_entity.type
_entity.pdbx_description
1 polymer ?
#
loop_
_entity_poly.entity_id
_entity_poly.type
_entity_poly.pdbx_seq_one_letter_code
_entity_poly.pdbx_strand_id
1 'polypeptide(L)'
;MTNAIHGPRGLVYTDLDKTEAFADTLELQFRANHSNDKDFRCTNSIHSEVRRILTSTTSEPIRHTSNKIEAKIKNFKPRKASGNDSISNKALSLSKLLSRKGIA
;
A
#
# COMPACT_ATOMS: atom_id res chain seq x y z
N MET A 1 -35.86 -27.44 -37.59
CA MET A 1 -36.44 -27.43 -36.23
C MET A 1 -35.70 -26.38 -35.45
N THR A 2 -36.36 -25.28 -35.08
CA THR A 2 -35.75 -24.12 -34.41
C THR A 2 -35.89 -24.28 -32.89
N ASN A 3 -34.78 -24.49 -32.19
CA ASN A 3 -34.76 -24.65 -30.73
C ASN A 3 -34.85 -23.27 -30.07
N ALA A 4 -36.06 -22.72 -30.07
CA ALA A 4 -36.42 -21.53 -29.29
C ALA A 4 -36.26 -21.82 -27.80
N ILE A 5 -35.53 -20.95 -27.09
CA ILE A 5 -35.38 -21.03 -25.63
C ILE A 5 -36.25 -19.92 -25.03
N HIS A 6 -37.15 -20.29 -24.12
CA HIS A 6 -38.03 -19.35 -23.45
C HIS A 6 -37.27 -18.55 -22.40
N GLY A 7 -37.27 -17.22 -22.54
CA GLY A 7 -36.81 -16.28 -21.54
C GLY A 7 -37.87 -16.00 -20.46
N PRO A 8 -37.50 -15.24 -19.41
CA PRO A 8 -38.46 -14.81 -18.39
C PRO A 8 -39.62 -14.04 -19.04
N ARG A 9 -40.84 -14.24 -18.54
CA ARG A 9 -42.08 -13.59 -19.02
C ARG A 9 -42.51 -13.97 -20.46
N GLY A 10 -42.06 -15.12 -20.97
CA GLY A 10 -42.54 -15.65 -22.25
C GLY A 10 -41.91 -15.03 -23.49
N LEU A 11 -40.81 -14.27 -23.34
CA LEU A 11 -40.00 -13.86 -24.49
C LEU A 11 -39.39 -15.10 -25.16
N VAL A 12 -39.47 -15.16 -26.49
CA VAL A 12 -38.83 -16.20 -27.28
C VAL A 12 -37.67 -15.57 -28.04
N TYR A 13 -36.44 -15.95 -27.70
CA TYR A 13 -35.27 -15.51 -28.42
C TYR A 13 -34.95 -16.48 -29.55
N THR A 14 -34.88 -15.97 -30.77
CA THR A 14 -34.37 -16.73 -31.90
C THR A 14 -32.86 -16.94 -31.76
N ASP A 15 -32.31 -17.89 -32.49
CA ASP A 15 -30.86 -18.09 -32.48
C ASP A 15 -30.11 -16.86 -33.03
N LEU A 16 -30.73 -16.09 -33.92
CA LEU A 16 -30.20 -14.81 -34.42
C LEU A 16 -30.16 -13.74 -33.32
N ASP A 17 -31.24 -13.59 -32.55
CA ASP A 17 -31.27 -12.60 -31.46
C ASP A 17 -30.19 -12.86 -30.42
N LYS A 18 -29.89 -14.14 -30.17
CA LYS A 18 -28.80 -14.55 -29.27
C LYS A 18 -27.45 -14.18 -29.86
N THR A 19 -27.20 -14.48 -31.15
CA THR A 19 -25.91 -14.20 -31.77
C THR A 19 -25.60 -12.71 -31.80
N GLU A 20 -26.60 -11.88 -32.06
CA GLU A 20 -26.47 -10.42 -32.01
C GLU A 20 -26.15 -9.93 -30.58
N ALA A 21 -26.89 -10.41 -29.57
CA ALA A 21 -26.62 -10.03 -28.18
C ALA A 21 -25.22 -10.45 -27.70
N PHE A 22 -24.72 -11.61 -28.16
CA PHE A 22 -23.34 -12.02 -27.89
C PHE A 22 -22.32 -11.16 -28.63
N ALA A 23 -22.56 -10.83 -29.90
CA ALA A 23 -21.69 -9.95 -30.68
C ALA A 23 -21.57 -8.57 -30.04
N ASP A 24 -22.69 -7.96 -29.64
CA ASP A 24 -22.74 -6.67 -28.94
C ASP A 24 -21.94 -6.69 -27.63
N THR A 25 -22.08 -7.77 -26.86
CA THR A 25 -21.37 -7.91 -25.58
C THR A 25 -19.87 -8.04 -25.80
N LEU A 26 -19.45 -8.84 -26.79
CA LEU A 26 -18.04 -9.02 -27.12
C LEU A 26 -17.43 -7.73 -27.68
N GLU A 27 -18.15 -7.02 -28.55
CA GLU A 27 -17.70 -5.72 -29.06
C GLU A 27 -17.48 -4.73 -27.91
N LEU A 28 -18.43 -4.63 -26.98
CA LEU A 28 -18.31 -3.72 -25.83
C LEU A 28 -17.11 -4.08 -24.93
N GLN A 29 -16.91 -5.38 -24.65
CA GLN A 29 -15.84 -5.83 -23.76
C GLN A 29 -14.44 -5.70 -24.36
N PHE A 30 -14.31 -5.92 -25.68
CA PHE A 30 -13.02 -5.87 -26.37
C PHE A 30 -12.77 -4.53 -27.06
N ARG A 31 -13.68 -3.57 -26.94
CA ARG A 31 -13.45 -2.20 -27.41
C ARG A 31 -12.31 -1.58 -26.64
N ALA A 32 -11.30 -1.11 -27.37
CA ALA A 32 -10.21 -0.36 -26.77
C ALA A 32 -10.75 0.92 -26.11
N ASN A 33 -10.52 1.05 -24.81
CA ASN A 33 -10.86 2.23 -24.03
C ASN A 33 -9.90 3.38 -24.38
N HIS A 34 -10.12 4.03 -25.52
CA HIS A 34 -9.34 5.20 -25.96
C HIS A 34 -9.74 6.48 -25.21
N SER A 35 -9.84 6.42 -23.89
CA SER A 35 -9.98 7.63 -23.06
C SER A 35 -8.60 8.24 -22.84
N ASN A 36 -8.04 8.84 -23.89
CA ASN A 36 -6.72 9.48 -23.86
C ASN A 36 -6.58 10.54 -22.75
N ASP A 37 -7.69 11.08 -22.24
CA ASP A 37 -7.71 12.14 -21.23
C ASP A 37 -7.72 11.67 -19.77
N LYS A 38 -8.13 10.43 -19.49
CA LYS A 38 -8.24 9.95 -18.09
C LYS A 38 -6.88 9.56 -17.50
N ASP A 39 -5.99 8.99 -18.31
CA ASP A 39 -4.65 8.61 -17.84
C ASP A 39 -3.75 9.82 -17.63
N PHE A 40 -3.80 10.82 -18.52
CA PHE A 40 -2.93 12.01 -18.42
C PHE A 40 -3.27 12.93 -17.23
N ARG A 41 -4.54 13.01 -16.83
CA ARG A 41 -4.95 13.77 -15.63
C ARG A 41 -4.52 13.06 -14.34
N CYS A 42 -4.55 11.73 -14.34
CA CYS A 42 -4.10 10.92 -13.22
C CYS A 42 -2.59 11.07 -12.96
N THR A 43 -1.78 10.98 -14.02
CA THR A 43 -0.31 11.09 -13.90
C THR A 43 0.11 12.47 -13.36
N ASN A 44 -0.48 13.56 -13.86
CA ASN A 44 -0.17 14.90 -13.39
C ASN A 44 -0.51 15.11 -11.91
N SER A 45 -1.64 14.57 -11.44
CA SER A 45 -2.03 14.63 -10.03
C SER A 45 -1.07 13.84 -9.13
N ILE A 46 -0.57 12.70 -9.60
CA ILE A 46 0.42 11.91 -8.85
C ILE A 46 1.75 12.68 -8.78
N HIS A 47 2.21 13.24 -9.90
CA HIS A 47 3.46 13.99 -9.95
C HIS A 47 3.43 15.28 -9.12
N SER A 48 2.28 15.98 -9.04
CA SER A 48 2.14 17.16 -8.18
C SER A 48 2.18 16.78 -6.70
N GLU A 49 1.51 15.69 -6.32
CA GLU A 49 1.46 15.22 -4.93
C GLU A 49 2.82 14.72 -4.44
N VAL A 50 3.54 13.94 -5.25
CA VAL A 50 4.91 13.49 -4.93
C VAL A 50 5.84 14.69 -4.74
N ARG A 51 5.75 15.70 -5.62
CA ARG A 51 6.54 16.93 -5.47
C ARG A 51 6.20 17.65 -4.17
N ARG A 52 4.91 17.78 -3.84
CA ARG A 52 4.45 18.42 -2.59
C ARG A 52 5.03 17.74 -1.35
N ILE A 53 5.07 16.41 -1.32
CA ILE A 53 5.65 15.66 -0.20
C ILE A 53 7.16 15.88 -0.10
N LEU A 54 7.88 15.80 -1.23
CA LEU A 54 9.33 15.95 -1.24
C LEU A 54 9.78 17.38 -0.88
N THR A 55 9.00 18.39 -1.24
CA THR A 55 9.30 19.79 -0.90
C THR A 55 8.72 20.21 0.44
N SER A 56 7.85 19.41 1.05
CA SER A 56 7.37 19.68 2.40
C SER A 56 8.50 19.44 3.39
N THR A 57 9.10 20.52 3.88
CA THR A 57 9.99 20.50 5.03
C THR A 57 9.15 20.12 6.25
N THR A 58 9.32 18.89 6.75
CA THR A 58 8.82 18.51 8.06
C THR A 58 9.56 19.37 9.10
N SER A 59 8.96 20.50 9.48
CA SER A 59 9.58 21.53 10.33
C SER A 59 9.78 21.08 11.78
N GLU A 60 9.18 19.96 12.19
CA GLU A 60 9.30 19.50 13.56
C GLU A 60 10.36 18.41 13.66
N PRO A 61 11.51 18.68 14.31
CA PRO A 61 12.43 17.61 14.66
C PRO A 61 11.66 16.59 15.50
N ILE A 62 11.73 15.30 15.13
CA ILE A 62 11.11 14.22 15.89
C ILE A 62 11.64 14.32 17.33
N ARG A 63 10.79 14.80 18.23
CA ARG A 63 11.17 15.10 19.61
C ARG A 63 11.31 13.77 20.35
N HIS A 64 12.50 13.17 20.27
CA HIS A 64 12.81 11.97 21.03
C HIS A 64 12.73 12.31 22.52
N THR A 65 11.71 11.79 23.22
CA THR A 65 11.64 11.92 24.67
C THR A 65 12.72 11.01 25.27
N SER A 66 13.92 11.56 25.51
CA SER A 66 15.07 10.85 26.07
C SER A 66 14.69 9.95 27.27
N ASN A 67 13.83 10.45 28.16
CA ASN A 67 13.34 9.73 29.33
C ASN A 67 12.58 8.43 28.99
N LYS A 68 11.82 8.38 27.89
CA LYS A 68 11.06 7.19 27.49
C LYS A 68 11.99 6.09 26.96
N ILE A 69 13.02 6.48 26.21
CA ILE A 69 14.04 5.55 25.70
C ILE A 69 14.83 4.98 26.88
N GLU A 70 15.24 5.84 27.82
CA GLU A 70 15.93 5.42 29.03
C GLU A 70 15.11 4.44 29.89
N ALA A 71 13.81 4.68 30.05
CA ALA A 71 12.92 3.80 30.80
C ALA A 71 12.78 2.43 30.11
N LYS A 72 12.67 2.40 28.78
CA LYS A 72 12.60 1.14 28.02
C LYS A 72 13.89 0.32 28.16
N ILE A 73 15.06 0.96 28.05
CA ILE A 73 16.36 0.27 28.19
C ILE A 73 16.51 -0.34 29.59
N LYS A 74 16.08 0.36 30.65
CA LYS A 74 16.12 -0.17 32.03
C LYS A 74 15.29 -1.45 32.21
N ASN A 75 14.22 -1.60 31.44
CA ASN A 75 13.32 -2.75 31.53
C ASN A 75 13.80 -3.97 30.72
N PHE A 76 14.90 -3.87 29.99
CA PHE A 76 15.44 -5.00 29.24
C PHE A 76 16.04 -6.06 30.17
N LYS A 77 15.63 -7.31 29.97
CA LYS A 77 16.17 -8.46 30.71
C LYS A 77 17.60 -8.74 30.22
N PRO A 78 18.64 -8.63 31.06
CA PRO A 78 20.04 -8.66 30.62
C PRO A 78 20.50 -10.03 30.11
N ARG A 79 19.78 -11.10 30.44
CA ARG A 79 20.11 -12.50 30.09
C ARG A 79 19.28 -13.05 28.92
N LYS A 80 18.63 -12.18 28.15
CA LYS A 80 17.99 -12.60 26.90
C LYS A 80 19.04 -12.84 25.83
N ALA A 81 18.81 -13.86 25.00
CA ALA A 81 19.64 -14.12 23.84
C ALA A 81 19.63 -12.92 22.89
N SER A 82 20.76 -12.64 22.25
CA SER A 82 20.86 -11.61 21.23
C SER A 82 19.99 -11.96 20.01
N GLY A 83 19.55 -10.94 19.29
CA GLY A 83 18.89 -11.12 18.00
C GLY A 83 19.89 -11.48 16.89
N ASN A 84 19.44 -11.41 15.64
CA ASN A 84 20.27 -11.67 14.46
C ASN A 84 21.47 -10.69 14.34
N ASP A 85 21.36 -9.52 14.97
CA ASP A 85 22.43 -8.52 15.06
C ASP A 85 23.54 -8.90 16.05
N SER A 86 23.39 -10.00 16.81
CA SER A 86 24.30 -10.44 17.87
C SER A 86 24.50 -9.44 19.01
N ILE A 87 23.71 -8.37 19.09
CA ILE A 87 23.82 -7.35 20.14
C ILE A 87 23.04 -7.79 21.37
N SER A 88 23.71 -7.91 22.50
CA SER A 88 23.08 -8.31 23.76
C SER A 88 22.44 -7.12 24.49
N ASN A 89 21.37 -7.39 25.27
CA ASN A 89 20.76 -6.38 26.13
C ASN A 89 21.75 -5.78 27.15
N LYS A 90 22.78 -6.53 27.55
CA LYS A 90 23.86 -6.04 28.42
C LYS A 90 24.67 -4.94 27.74
N ALA A 91 24.95 -5.05 26.44
CA ALA A 91 25.68 -4.04 25.67
C ALA A 91 24.90 -2.72 25.61
N LEU A 92 23.57 -2.79 25.40
CA LEU A 92 22.69 -1.61 25.39
C LEU A 92 22.61 -0.91 26.75
N SER A 93 22.74 -1.66 27.84
CA SER A 93 22.81 -1.07 29.19
C SER A 93 24.18 -0.45 29.50
N LEU A 94 25.25 -0.92 28.89
CA LEU A 94 26.62 -0.42 29.09
C LEU A 94 26.90 0.87 28.31
N SER A 95 26.37 1.01 27.09
CA SER A 95 26.49 2.25 26.32
C SER A 95 25.93 3.45 27.10
N LYS A 96 24.83 3.26 27.84
CA LYS A 96 24.30 4.25 28.79
C LYS A 96 25.29 4.64 29.90
N LEU A 97 26.06 3.68 30.41
CA LEU A 97 27.05 3.93 31.46
C LEU A 97 28.25 4.71 30.92
N LEU A 98 28.67 4.40 29.69
CA LEU A 98 29.79 5.07 29.02
C LEU A 98 29.45 6.51 28.64
N SER A 99 28.25 6.77 28.10
CA SER A 99 27.79 8.15 27.83
C SER A 99 27.68 9.02 29.09
N ARG A 100 27.46 8.43 30.27
CA ARG A 100 27.44 9.15 31.55
C ARG A 100 28.83 9.44 32.13
N LYS A 101 29.87 8.70 31.71
CA LYS A 101 31.23 8.85 32.22
C LYS A 101 32.07 9.85 31.42
N GLY A 102 31.52 10.47 30.38
CA GLY A 102 32.24 11.49 29.60
C GLY A 102 33.49 10.97 28.88
N ILE A 103 33.53 9.66 28.58
CA ILE A 103 34.61 9.07 27.78
C ILE A 103 34.01 8.82 26.40
N ALA A 104 34.09 9.84 25.56
CA ALA A 104 33.90 9.78 24.12
C ALA A 104 35.03 10.59 23.49
#